data_AF-T0Z4W1-F1
#
_entry.id   AF-T0Z4W1-F1
#
_cell.length_a   1.000
_cell.length_b   1.000
_cell.length_c   1.000
_cell.angle_alpha   90.00
_cell.angle_beta   90.00
_cell.angle_gamma   90.00
#
_symmetry.space_group_name_H-M   'P 1'
#
loop_
_entity.id
_entity.type
_entity.pdbx_description
1 polymer ?
#
loop_
_entity_poly.entity_id
_entity_poly.type
_entity_poly.pdbx_seq_one_letter_code
_entity_poly.pdbx_strand_id
1 'polypeptide(L)'
;NYVYIDNSSSNLGGVVARLQDAIHRQVALPPGYTLEWSGQYAFLERAVQRLKSIVPLTLLIIFVLIWSVFRRVPEALLIMLTLPFALVGGIWLVWLLGHPVSVATMVGFIALAGV
;
A
#
# COMPACT_ATOMS: atom_id res chain seq x y z
N ASN A 1 -29.84 3.54 9.75
CA ASN A 1 -30.26 3.38 8.34
C ASN A 1 -29.00 3.12 7.54
N TYR A 2 -28.86 1.98 6.88
CA TYR A 2 -27.63 1.61 6.16
C TYR A 2 -27.91 1.60 4.65
N VAL A 3 -27.04 2.23 3.86
CA VAL A 3 -27.11 2.22 2.39
C VAL A 3 -26.02 1.28 1.88
N TYR A 4 -26.42 0.19 1.23
CA TYR A 4 -25.49 -0.81 0.69
C TYR A 4 -25.20 -0.48 -0.79
N ILE A 5 -23.93 -0.43 -1.17
CA ILE A 5 -23.49 -0.18 -2.54
C ILE A 5 -22.65 -1.38 -2.98
N ASP A 6 -23.15 -2.15 -3.95
CA ASP A 6 -22.43 -3.26 -4.55
C ASP A 6 -21.72 -2.79 -5.83
N ASN A 7 -20.47 -3.21 -6.02
CA ASN A 7 -19.63 -2.83 -7.14
C ASN A 7 -19.05 -4.09 -7.80
N SER A 8 -19.37 -4.31 -9.09
CA SER A 8 -18.86 -5.46 -9.86
C SER A 8 -17.44 -5.27 -10.41
N SER A 9 -16.80 -4.10 -10.18
CA SER A 9 -15.46 -3.79 -10.70
C SER A 9 -14.35 -4.03 -9.67
N SER A 10 -13.19 -4.52 -10.14
CA SER A 10 -12.03 -4.91 -9.32
C SER A 10 -11.34 -3.76 -8.55
N ASN A 11 -11.82 -2.52 -8.68
CA ASN A 11 -11.16 -1.33 -8.15
C ASN A 11 -11.98 -0.70 -7.01
N LEU A 12 -12.14 -1.44 -5.92
CA LEU A 12 -12.93 -1.03 -4.76
C LEU A 12 -12.43 0.30 -4.15
N GLY A 13 -11.11 0.46 -4.01
CA GLY A 13 -10.51 1.66 -3.45
C GLY A 13 -10.75 2.91 -4.29
N GLY A 14 -10.66 2.79 -5.62
CA GLY A 14 -10.93 3.89 -6.54
C GLY A 14 -12.40 4.34 -6.55
N VAL A 15 -13.34 3.42 -6.36
CA VAL A 15 -14.78 3.74 -6.30
C VAL A 15 -15.13 4.43 -4.99
N VAL A 16 -14.61 3.94 -3.85
CA VAL A 16 -14.84 4.58 -2.55
C VAL A 16 -14.26 5.99 -2.52
N ALA A 17 -13.06 6.21 -3.05
CA ALA A 17 -12.46 7.54 -3.13
C ALA A 17 -13.33 8.53 -3.93
N ARG A 18 -13.87 8.12 -5.09
CA ARG A 18 -14.77 8.96 -5.89
C ARG A 18 -16.09 9.24 -5.20
N LEU A 19 -16.65 8.24 -4.51
CA LEU A 19 -17.89 8.42 -3.75
C LEU A 19 -17.66 9.36 -2.55
N GLN A 20 -16.53 9.24 -1.85
CA GLN A 20 -16.16 10.11 -0.75
C GLN A 20 -16.00 11.56 -1.21
N ASP A 21 -15.35 11.78 -2.36
CA ASP A 21 -15.24 13.10 -3.00
C ASP A 21 -16.59 13.66 -3.43
N ALA A 22 -17.45 12.84 -4.05
CA ALA A 22 -18.78 13.25 -4.48
C ALA A 22 -19.67 13.64 -3.30
N ILE A 23 -19.65 12.86 -2.22
CA ILE A 23 -20.41 13.12 -1.00
C ILE A 23 -19.90 14.40 -0.32
N HIS A 24 -18.58 14.59 -0.22
CA HIS A 24 -18.01 15.82 0.34
C HIS A 24 -18.42 17.09 -0.45
N ARG A 25 -18.58 16.97 -1.77
CA ARG A 25 -18.94 18.11 -2.63
C ARG A 25 -20.43 18.39 -2.68
N GLN A 26 -21.27 17.36 -2.60
CA GLN A 26 -22.71 17.48 -2.88
C GLN A 26 -23.60 17.30 -1.65
N VAL A 27 -23.07 16.81 -0.53
CA VAL A 27 -23.87 16.51 0.68
C VAL A 27 -23.31 17.27 1.88
N ALA A 28 -24.02 18.32 2.29
CA ALA A 28 -23.79 18.97 3.58
C ALA A 28 -24.38 18.06 4.68
N LEU A 29 -23.51 17.35 5.39
CA LEU A 29 -23.90 16.46 6.48
C LEU A 29 -24.48 17.28 7.64
N PRO A 30 -25.74 17.03 8.05
CA PRO A 30 -26.30 17.69 9.22
C PRO A 30 -25.53 17.26 10.49
N PRO A 31 -25.38 18.16 11.48
CA PRO A 31 -24.67 17.86 12.71
C PRO A 31 -25.30 16.66 13.43
N GLY A 32 -24.48 15.69 13.82
CA GLY A 32 -24.91 14.45 14.48
C GLY A 32 -24.87 13.19 13.60
N TYR A 33 -24.53 13.31 12.31
CA TYR A 33 -24.33 12.16 11.41
C TYR A 33 -22.84 11.90 11.13
N THR A 34 -22.41 10.65 11.31
CA THR A 34 -21.08 10.17 10.93
C THR A 34 -21.19 9.22 9.74
N LEU A 35 -20.31 9.41 8.75
CA LEU A 35 -20.14 8.51 7.62
C LEU A 35 -19.02 7.53 7.94
N GLU A 36 -19.36 6.26 8.13
CA GLU A 36 -18.39 5.18 8.22
C GLU A 36 -18.53 4.23 7.03
N TRP A 37 -17.43 4.01 6.33
CA TRP A 37 -17.33 3.04 5.24
C TRP A 37 -17.11 1.65 5.83
N SER A 38 -18.17 0.83 5.85
CA SER A 38 -18.09 -0.56 6.30
C SER A 38 -17.90 -1.53 5.12
N GLY A 39 -17.45 -2.76 5.39
CA GLY A 39 -17.22 -3.80 4.37
C GLY A 39 -15.75 -4.04 4.00
N GLN A 40 -15.49 -4.51 2.77
CA GLN A 40 -14.14 -4.88 2.28
C GLN A 40 -13.16 -3.69 2.29
N TYR A 41 -13.64 -2.46 2.15
CA TYR A 41 -12.81 -1.25 2.23
C TYR A 41 -12.21 -1.06 3.64
N ALA A 42 -12.98 -1.31 4.70
CA ALA A 42 -12.48 -1.22 6.07
C ALA A 42 -11.39 -2.26 6.38
N PHE A 43 -11.40 -3.41 5.69
CA PHE A 43 -10.30 -4.38 5.74
C PHE A 43 -9.07 -3.88 5.00
N LEU A 44 -9.27 -3.29 3.81
CA LEU A 44 -8.18 -2.70 3.02
C LEU A 44 -7.50 -1.56 3.79
N GLU A 45 -8.28 -0.67 4.39
CA GLU A 45 -7.77 0.47 5.16
C GLU A 45 -7.01 0.00 6.39
N ARG A 46 -7.53 -0.98 7.14
CA ARG A 46 -6.80 -1.62 8.24
C ARG A 46 -5.51 -2.30 7.78
N ALA A 47 -5.52 -2.97 6.63
CA ALA A 47 -4.32 -3.58 6.05
C ALA A 47 -3.28 -2.52 5.67
N VAL A 48 -3.69 -1.42 5.04
CA VAL A 48 -2.82 -0.29 4.68
C VAL A 48 -2.22 0.37 5.93
N GLN A 49 -3.02 0.56 6.99
CA GLN A 49 -2.52 1.12 8.26
C GLN A 49 -1.48 0.19 8.90
N ARG A 50 -1.71 -1.12 8.90
CA ARG A 50 -0.69 -2.08 9.35
C ARG A 50 0.57 -2.03 8.49
N LEU A 51 0.42 -1.94 7.17
CA LEU A 51 1.55 -1.86 6.24
C LEU A 51 2.40 -0.61 6.50
N LYS A 52 1.77 0.54 6.79
CA LYS A 52 2.48 1.77 7.18
C LYS A 52 3.37 1.61 8.41
N SER A 53 3.00 0.74 9.35
CA SER A 53 3.81 0.45 10.54
C SER A 53 4.85 -0.65 10.29
N ILE A 54 4.50 -1.68 9.52
CA ILE A 54 5.36 -2.84 9.26
C ILE A 54 6.52 -2.47 8.32
N VAL A 55 6.26 -1.69 7.25
CA VAL A 55 7.27 -1.29 6.26
C VAL A 55 8.49 -0.57 6.89
N PRO A 56 8.34 0.47 7.74
CA PRO A 56 9.50 1.10 8.35
C PRO A 56 10.22 0.17 9.34
N LEU A 57 9.49 -0.72 10.02
CA LEU A 57 10.09 -1.68 10.95
C LEU A 57 10.95 -2.70 10.21
N THR A 58 10.49 -3.24 9.07
CA THR A 58 11.26 -4.19 8.27
C THR A 58 12.48 -3.53 7.63
N LEU A 59 12.36 -2.29 7.13
CA LEU A 59 13.49 -1.53 6.61
C LEU A 59 14.56 -1.30 7.70
N LEU A 60 14.14 -0.99 8.92
CA LEU A 60 15.06 -0.83 10.04
C LEU A 60 15.79 -2.13 10.39
N ILE A 61 15.10 -3.27 10.37
CA ILE A 61 15.72 -4.58 10.59
C ILE A 61 16.74 -4.89 9.49
N ILE A 62 16.38 -4.67 8.21
CA ILE A 62 17.28 -4.87 7.08
C ILE A 62 18.52 -3.98 7.21
N PHE A 63 18.33 -2.70 7.56
CA PHE A 63 19.44 -1.78 7.81
C PHE A 63 20.40 -2.29 8.89
N VAL A 64 19.87 -2.74 10.04
CA VAL A 64 20.69 -3.27 11.13
C VAL A 64 21.45 -4.53 10.71
N LEU A 65 20.82 -5.42 9.95
CA LEU A 65 21.47 -6.62 9.43
C LEU A 65 22.63 -6.27 8.48
N ILE A 66 22.40 -5.39 7.51
CA ILE A 66 23.43 -4.95 6.57
C ILE A 66 24.55 -4.23 7.31
N TRP A 67 24.21 -3.33 8.23
CA TRP A 67 25.18 -2.61 9.04
C TRP A 67 26.03 -3.57 9.90
N SER A 68 25.44 -4.64 10.43
CA SER A 68 26.19 -5.66 11.19
C SER A 68 27.21 -6.41 10.33
N VAL A 69 26.87 -6.69 9.06
CA VAL A 69 27.75 -7.38 8.11
C VAL A 69 28.92 -6.49 7.67
N PHE A 70 28.62 -5.28 7.19
CA PHE A 70 29.63 -4.40 6.59
C PHE A 70 30.34 -3.50 7.60
N ARG A 71 29.72 -3.25 8.77
CA ARG A 71 30.18 -2.32 9.82
C ARG A 71 30.48 -0.92 9.32
N ARG A 72 29.97 -0.55 8.15
CA ARG A 72 30.19 0.71 7.46
C ARG A 72 28.87 1.29 6.99
N VAL A 73 28.56 2.47 7.50
CA VAL A 73 27.34 3.23 7.17
C VAL A 73 27.17 3.53 5.68
N PRO A 74 28.19 3.99 4.92
CA PRO A 74 27.98 4.34 3.51
C PRO A 74 27.63 3.14 2.62
N GLU A 75 28.19 1.96 2.92
CA GLU A 75 27.90 0.72 2.21
C GLU A 75 26.47 0.25 2.49
N ALA A 76 26.03 0.33 3.76
CA ALA A 76 24.65 0.04 4.13
C ALA A 76 23.64 1.01 3.47
N LEU A 77 23.99 2.30 3.38
CA LEU A 77 23.13 3.29 2.73
C LEU A 77 23.00 3.04 1.23
N LEU A 78 24.08 2.65 0.54
CA LEU A 78 24.06 2.31 -0.88
C LEU A 78 23.12 1.14 -1.15
N ILE A 79 23.20 0.07 -0.37
CA ILE A 79 22.29 -1.09 -0.49
C ILE A 79 20.86 -0.69 -0.14
N MET A 80 20.66 0.12 0.89
CA MET A 80 19.32 0.59 1.23
C MET A 80 18.71 1.48 0.13
N LEU A 81 19.55 2.14 -0.67
CA LEU A 81 19.11 2.92 -1.83
C LEU A 81 18.78 2.03 -3.03
N THR A 82 19.40 0.86 -3.22
CA THR A 82 19.01 -0.04 -4.32
C THR A 82 17.61 -0.61 -4.16
N LEU A 83 17.18 -0.84 -2.91
CA LEU A 83 15.85 -1.38 -2.58
C LEU A 83 14.67 -0.60 -3.18
N PRO A 84 14.51 0.73 -2.93
CA PRO A 84 13.42 1.51 -3.51
C PRO A 84 13.52 1.59 -5.04
N PHE A 85 14.72 1.60 -5.62
CA PHE A 85 14.90 1.59 -7.08
C PHE A 85 14.43 0.26 -7.69
N ALA A 86 14.75 -0.87 -7.05
CA ALA A 86 14.30 -2.18 -7.49
C ALA A 86 12.76 -2.30 -7.43
N LEU A 87 12.14 -1.78 -6.37
CA LEU A 87 10.67 -1.74 -6.25
C LEU A 87 10.02 -0.88 -7.33
N VAL A 88 10.54 0.33 -7.58
CA VAL A 88 10.02 1.21 -8.65
C VAL A 88 10.15 0.54 -10.01
N GLY A 89 11.29 -0.09 -10.31
CA GLY A 89 11.48 -0.85 -11.55
C GLY A 89 10.51 -2.02 -11.70
N GLY A 90 10.28 -2.77 -10.63
CA GLY A 90 9.32 -3.88 -10.64
C GLY A 90 7.87 -3.41 -10.82
N ILE A 91 7.46 -2.29 -10.20
CA ILE A 91 6.13 -1.69 -10.40
C ILE A 91 5.97 -1.24 -11.85
N TRP A 92 6.99 -0.60 -12.41
CA TRP A 92 7.01 -0.20 -13.83
C TRP A 92 6.84 -1.40 -14.76
N LEU A 93 7.54 -2.49 -14.49
CA LEU A 93 7.45 -3.71 -15.31
C LEU A 93 6.05 -4.34 -15.25
N VAL A 94 5.48 -4.46 -14.04
CA VAL A 94 4.13 -4.99 -13.85
C VAL A 94 3.08 -4.12 -14.54
N TRP A 95 3.25 -2.79 -14.47
CA TRP A 95 2.38 -1.84 -15.14
C TRP A 95 2.48 -1.98 -16.67
N LEU A 96 3.68 -2.10 -17.22
CA LEU A 96 3.89 -2.31 -18.66
C LEU A 96 3.26 -3.63 -19.15
N LEU A 97 3.33 -4.69 -18.33
CA LEU A 97 2.71 -5.98 -18.62
C LEU A 97 1.17 -5.97 -18.47
N GLY A 98 0.58 -4.91 -17.88
CA GLY A 98 -0.85 -4.80 -17.66
C GLY A 98 -1.42 -5.84 -16.68
N HIS A 99 -0.57 -6.46 -15.85
CA HIS A 99 -1.03 -7.47 -14.89
C HIS A 99 -1.67 -6.82 -13.66
N PRO A 100 -2.81 -7.36 -13.18
CA PRO A 100 -3.37 -6.91 -11.91
C PRO A 100 -2.39 -7.22 -10.78
N VAL A 101 -2.33 -6.34 -9.79
CA VAL A 101 -1.56 -6.57 -8.56
C VAL A 101 -2.17 -7.79 -7.86
N SER A 102 -1.45 -8.91 -7.92
CA SER A 102 -1.90 -10.20 -7.39
C SER A 102 -0.95 -10.69 -6.29
N VAL A 103 -1.35 -11.75 -5.59
CA VAL A 103 -0.49 -12.40 -4.59
C VAL A 103 0.85 -12.85 -5.21
N ALA A 104 0.82 -13.35 -6.45
CA ALA A 104 2.04 -13.74 -7.16
C ALA A 104 2.99 -12.55 -7.38
N THR A 105 2.45 -11.41 -7.79
CA THR A 105 3.22 -10.17 -7.96
C THR A 105 3.82 -9.69 -6.63
N MET A 106 3.06 -9.78 -5.54
CA MET A 106 3.53 -9.41 -4.19
C MET A 106 4.68 -10.31 -3.70
N VAL A 107 4.60 -11.63 -3.93
CA VAL A 107 5.71 -12.55 -3.61
C VAL A 107 6.96 -12.22 -4.42
N GLY A 108 6.80 -11.87 -5.70
CA GLY A 108 7.91 -11.41 -6.54
C GLY A 108 8.61 -10.16 -5.99
N PHE A 109 7.85 -9.19 -5.49
CA PHE A 109 8.43 -8.00 -4.84
C PHE A 109 9.18 -8.32 -3.56
N ILE A 110 8.70 -9.29 -2.76
CA ILE A 110 9.41 -9.74 -1.55
C ILE A 110 10.75 -10.39 -1.93
N ALA A 111 10.76 -11.20 -2.99
CA ALA A 111 12.00 -11.81 -3.51
C ALA A 111 12.99 -10.75 -4.02
N LEU A 112 12.52 -9.73 -4.74
CA LEU A 112 13.32 -8.58 -5.19
C LEU A 112 13.93 -7.79 -4.03
N ALA A 113 13.22 -7.67 -2.90
CA ALA A 113 13.72 -6.96 -1.73
C ALA A 113 14.79 -7.75 -0.95
N GLY A 114 14.91 -9.06 -1.18
CA GLY A 114 15.88 -9.94 -0.51
C GLY A 114 17.11 -10.29 -1.33
N VAL A 115 17.19 -9.83 -2.60
CA VAL A 115 18.31 -10.15 -3.53
C VAL A 115 19.43 -9.13 -3.49
#